data_AF-A0A3P6CXQ3-F1
#
_entry.id   AF-A0A3P6CXQ3-F1
#
_cell.length_a   1.000
_cell.length_b   1.000
_cell.length_c   1.000
_cell.angle_alpha   90.00
_cell.angle_beta   90.00
_cell.angle_gamma   90.00
#
_symmetry.space_group_name_H-M   'P 1'
#
loop_
_entity.id
_entity.type
_entity.pdbx_description
1 polymer ?
#
loop_
_entity_poly.entity_id
_entity_poly.type
_entity_poly.pdbx_seq_one_letter_code
_entity_poly.pdbx_strand_id
1 'polypeptide(L)'
;MINGMHKARKFSSGCFLRGKFYVLGGRDDNDKHLTCGESYDETTNSWELIPDMLKDMKVIADSQSPPLIAVVDDNLYMLETSLNELRVYDINANIWKKLGVVPVSANAAFGWGIAFKSTGDRLLVIGTSHSWHRKTVVHSCRPSPDVEEQYW
;
A
#
# COMPACT_ATOMS: atom_id res chain seq x y z
N MET A 1 -12.12 -25.33 1.39
CA MET A 1 -10.79 -25.05 0.81
C MET A 1 -10.96 -23.86 -0.12
N ILE A 2 -10.17 -22.80 0.04
CA ILE A 2 -10.27 -21.58 -0.78
C ILE A 2 -9.62 -21.86 -2.13
N ASN A 3 -10.23 -21.38 -3.23
CA ASN A 3 -9.64 -21.50 -4.55
C ASN A 3 -8.30 -20.74 -4.64
N GLY A 4 -7.36 -21.26 -5.43
CA GLY A 4 -6.07 -20.60 -5.64
C GLY A 4 -6.21 -19.26 -6.37
N MET A 5 -5.30 -18.34 -6.08
CA MET A 5 -5.13 -17.11 -6.86
C MET A 5 -4.71 -17.42 -8.30
N HIS A 6 -4.97 -16.49 -9.23
CA HIS A 6 -4.59 -16.58 -10.64
C HIS A 6 -3.09 -16.45 -10.86
N LYS A 7 -2.39 -15.71 -9.99
CA LYS A 7 -0.93 -15.56 -10.06
C LYS A 7 -0.28 -15.94 -8.75
N ALA A 8 0.73 -16.79 -8.84
CA ALA A 8 1.67 -17.03 -7.76
C ALA A 8 2.33 -15.71 -7.37
N ARG A 9 2.42 -15.45 -6.06
CA ARG A 9 3.03 -14.22 -5.53
C ARG A 9 3.69 -14.43 -4.18
N LYS A 10 4.84 -13.80 -4.00
CA LYS A 10 5.56 -13.58 -2.74
C LYS A 10 5.77 -12.08 -2.52
N PHE A 11 6.06 -11.65 -1.29
CA PHE A 11 6.25 -10.23 -0.94
C PHE A 11 5.08 -9.31 -1.33
N SER A 12 3.86 -9.85 -1.34
CA SER A 12 2.61 -9.10 -1.57
C SER A 12 2.05 -8.56 -0.26
N SER A 13 1.09 -7.64 -0.37
CA SER A 13 0.36 -7.10 0.79
C SER A 13 -1.13 -7.32 0.62
N GLY A 14 -1.82 -7.62 1.71
CA GLY A 14 -3.26 -7.88 1.69
C GLY A 14 -4.06 -7.03 2.66
N CYS A 15 -5.31 -6.74 2.30
CA CYS A 15 -6.24 -5.96 3.11
C CYS A 15 -7.69 -6.38 2.86
N PHE A 16 -8.55 -6.22 3.87
CA PHE A 16 -10.00 -6.23 3.66
C PHE A 16 -10.48 -4.84 3.27
N LEU A 17 -11.29 -4.77 2.21
CA LEU A 17 -11.85 -3.52 1.69
C LEU A 17 -13.22 -3.82 1.09
N ARG A 18 -14.25 -3.07 1.49
CA ARG A 18 -15.60 -3.13 0.87
C ARG A 18 -16.15 -4.57 0.70
N GLY A 19 -15.96 -5.41 1.73
CA GLY A 19 -16.46 -6.78 1.76
C GLY A 19 -15.65 -7.82 0.98
N LYS A 20 -14.52 -7.44 0.36
CA LYS A 20 -13.61 -8.37 -0.33
C LYS A 20 -12.21 -8.32 0.28
N PHE A 21 -11.46 -9.40 0.11
CA PHE A 21 -10.05 -9.45 0.51
C PHE A 21 -9.17 -9.19 -0.70
N TYR A 22 -8.32 -8.18 -0.65
CA TYR A 22 -7.42 -7.79 -1.73
C TYR A 22 -6.01 -8.24 -1.42
N VAL A 23 -5.28 -8.68 -2.45
CA VAL A 23 -3.84 -8.93 -2.40
C VAL A 23 -3.17 -8.19 -3.54
N LEU A 24 -2.22 -7.32 -3.23
CA LEU A 24 -1.61 -6.39 -4.17
C LEU A 24 -0.13 -6.69 -4.37
N GLY A 25 0.32 -6.61 -5.63
CA GLY A 25 1.73 -6.60 -5.99
C GLY A 25 2.51 -7.84 -5.55
N GLY A 26 3.75 -7.62 -5.13
CA GLY A 26 4.71 -8.67 -4.86
C GLY A 26 5.46 -9.11 -6.11
N ARG A 27 5.95 -10.36 -6.09
CA ARG A 27 6.72 -10.97 -7.18
C ARG A 27 6.22 -12.36 -7.50
N ASP A 28 6.27 -12.74 -8.77
CA ASP A 28 5.99 -14.11 -9.19
C ASP A 28 7.13 -15.09 -8.87
N ASP A 29 6.98 -16.34 -9.28
CA ASP A 29 7.94 -17.42 -9.06
C ASP A 29 9.30 -17.18 -9.75
N ASN A 30 9.33 -16.31 -10.76
CA ASN A 30 10.55 -15.90 -11.47
C ASN A 30 11.14 -14.60 -10.90
N ASP A 31 10.69 -14.17 -9.71
CA ASP A 31 11.06 -12.91 -9.07
C ASP A 31 10.68 -11.65 -9.87
N LYS A 32 9.77 -11.76 -10.85
CA LYS A 32 9.29 -10.60 -11.60
C LYS A 32 8.25 -9.84 -10.78
N HIS A 33 8.44 -8.54 -10.67
CA HIS A 33 7.49 -7.64 -10.01
C HIS A 33 6.11 -7.67 -10.67
N LEU A 34 5.08 -7.83 -9.83
CA LEU A 34 3.68 -7.84 -10.25
C LEU A 34 3.09 -6.45 -10.07
N THR A 35 2.50 -5.91 -11.14
CA THR A 35 1.73 -4.66 -11.10
C THR A 35 0.25 -4.92 -10.82
N CYS A 36 -0.22 -6.16 -10.88
CA CYS A 36 -1.62 -6.51 -10.63
C CYS A 36 -1.93 -6.76 -9.15
N GLY A 37 -3.19 -6.55 -8.78
CA GLY A 37 -3.79 -7.10 -7.57
C GLY A 37 -4.78 -8.22 -7.88
N GLU A 38 -5.28 -8.87 -6.86
CA GLU A 38 -6.39 -9.82 -6.94
C GLU A 38 -7.36 -9.56 -5.78
N SER A 39 -8.66 -9.69 -6.04
CA SER A 39 -9.69 -9.60 -5.01
C SER A 39 -10.38 -10.94 -4.84
N TYR A 40 -10.57 -11.37 -3.60
CA TYR A 40 -11.30 -12.57 -3.23
C TYR A 40 -12.71 -12.20 -2.79
N ASP A 41 -13.67 -12.87 -3.41
CA ASP A 41 -15.08 -12.83 -3.04
C ASP A 41 -15.44 -14.14 -2.33
N GLU A 42 -15.83 -14.04 -1.06
CA GLU A 42 -16.21 -15.18 -0.24
C GLU A 42 -17.52 -15.82 -0.72
N THR A 43 -18.43 -15.04 -1.31
CA THR A 43 -19.76 -15.53 -1.73
C THR A 43 -19.65 -16.49 -2.92
N THR A 44 -18.72 -16.21 -3.84
CA THR A 44 -18.43 -17.05 -5.00
C THR A 44 -17.23 -17.96 -4.78
N ASN A 45 -16.52 -17.81 -3.66
CA ASN A 45 -15.26 -18.49 -3.36
C ASN A 45 -14.27 -18.37 -4.53
N SER A 46 -14.12 -17.18 -5.10
CA SER A 46 -13.29 -16.97 -6.29
C SER A 46 -12.41 -15.74 -6.18
N TRP A 47 -11.25 -15.81 -6.83
CA TRP A 47 -10.38 -14.66 -7.05
C TRP A 47 -10.70 -13.99 -8.39
N GLU A 48 -10.60 -12.67 -8.42
CA GLU A 48 -10.69 -11.85 -9.62
C GLU A 48 -9.40 -11.05 -9.77
N LEU A 49 -8.79 -11.13 -10.96
CA LEU A 49 -7.55 -10.41 -11.28
C LEU A 49 -7.85 -8.94 -11.57
N ILE A 50 -7.13 -8.04 -10.90
CA ILE A 50 -7.16 -6.60 -11.13
C ILE A 50 -5.86 -6.22 -11.85
N PRO A 51 -5.85 -6.09 -13.19
CA PRO A 51 -4.65 -5.74 -13.93
C PRO A 51 -4.19 -4.33 -13.56
N ASP A 52 -2.87 -4.10 -13.63
CA ASP A 52 -2.27 -2.77 -13.57
C ASP A 52 -2.58 -1.91 -12.33
N MET A 53 -3.03 -2.53 -11.25
CA MET A 53 -3.33 -1.86 -9.98
C MET A 53 -2.16 -1.03 -9.42
N LEU A 54 -0.91 -1.39 -9.73
CA LEU A 54 0.32 -0.72 -9.30
C LEU A 54 1.19 -0.27 -10.49
N LYS A 55 0.63 -0.08 -11.70
CA LYS A 55 1.41 0.29 -12.91
C LYS A 55 2.22 1.59 -12.75
N ASP A 56 1.72 2.52 -11.96
CA ASP A 56 2.33 3.83 -11.74
C ASP A 56 3.33 3.84 -10.57
N MET A 57 3.53 2.69 -9.91
CA MET A 57 4.45 2.55 -8.79
C MET A 57 5.84 2.19 -9.29
N LYS A 58 6.85 2.89 -8.77
CA LYS A 58 8.23 2.68 -9.16
C LYS A 58 8.85 1.56 -8.33
N VAL A 59 9.21 0.48 -9.01
CA VAL A 59 10.13 -0.51 -8.46
C VAL A 59 11.54 0.03 -8.58
N ILE A 60 12.16 0.37 -7.46
CA ILE A 60 13.50 0.98 -7.44
C ILE A 60 14.61 0.02 -7.00
N ALA A 61 14.25 -1.13 -6.40
CA ALA A 61 15.19 -2.18 -6.02
C ALA A 61 14.50 -3.53 -5.81
N ASP A 62 15.23 -4.62 -6.07
CA ASP A 62 14.83 -5.99 -5.74
C ASP A 62 14.76 -6.25 -4.23
N SER A 63 15.17 -5.29 -3.41
CA SER A 63 15.01 -5.33 -1.96
C SER A 63 13.89 -4.43 -1.46
N GLN A 64 13.06 -3.83 -2.31
CA GLN A 64 11.94 -2.99 -1.85
C GLN A 64 10.96 -3.80 -1.00
N SER A 65 10.45 -3.20 0.08
CA SER A 65 9.47 -3.85 0.94
C SER A 65 8.19 -4.20 0.15
N PRO A 66 7.39 -5.16 0.64
CA PRO A 66 6.01 -5.31 0.18
C PRO A 66 5.26 -3.96 0.24
N PRO A 67 4.21 -3.76 -0.59
CA PRO A 67 3.43 -2.53 -0.58
C PRO A 67 2.94 -2.18 0.83
N LEU A 68 3.28 -1.00 1.34
CA LEU A 68 2.86 -0.57 2.68
C LEU A 68 1.44 0.00 2.59
N ILE A 69 0.45 -0.80 2.99
CA ILE A 69 -0.97 -0.46 2.85
C ILE A 69 -1.71 -0.39 4.19
N ALA A 70 -2.78 0.39 4.21
CA ALA A 70 -3.71 0.49 5.33
C ALA A 70 -5.10 0.88 4.80
N VAL A 71 -6.15 0.43 5.48
CA VAL A 71 -7.54 0.80 5.15
C VAL A 71 -8.10 1.65 6.30
N VAL A 72 -8.63 2.81 5.96
CA VAL A 72 -9.33 3.74 6.88
C VAL A 72 -10.63 4.16 6.21
N ASP A 73 -11.74 4.04 6.92
CA ASP A 73 -13.08 4.44 6.45
C ASP A 73 -13.38 3.96 5.02
N ASP A 74 -13.19 2.67 4.75
CA ASP A 74 -13.38 2.01 3.44
C ASP A 74 -12.59 2.61 2.27
N ASN A 75 -11.51 3.32 2.58
CA ASN A 75 -10.53 3.82 1.63
C ASN A 75 -9.20 3.10 1.84
N LEU A 76 -8.62 2.62 0.74
CA LEU A 76 -7.31 1.98 0.73
C LEU A 76 -6.22 3.01 0.49
N TYR A 77 -5.32 3.12 1.45
CA TYR A 77 -4.15 3.98 1.41
C TYR A 77 -2.88 3.15 1.25
N MET A 78 -1.91 3.74 0.55
CA MET A 78 -0.58 3.18 0.39
C MET A 78 0.47 4.25 0.64
N LEU A 79 1.55 3.86 1.31
CA LEU A 79 2.79 4.61 1.33
C LEU A 79 3.67 4.12 0.17
N GLU A 80 3.77 4.93 -0.88
CA GLU A 80 4.72 4.72 -1.96
C GLU A 80 6.11 5.14 -1.45
N THR A 81 6.98 4.13 -1.29
CA THR A 81 8.22 4.29 -0.53
C THR A 81 9.29 5.02 -1.32
N SER A 82 9.31 4.94 -2.66
CA SER A 82 10.39 5.54 -3.46
C SER A 82 10.33 7.07 -3.49
N LEU A 83 9.11 7.62 -3.56
CA LEU A 83 8.79 9.04 -3.59
C LEU A 83 8.37 9.56 -2.22
N ASN A 84 8.21 8.67 -1.24
CA ASN A 84 7.79 8.99 0.12
C ASN A 84 6.37 9.61 0.15
N GLU A 85 5.48 9.11 -0.70
CA GLU A 85 4.16 9.68 -0.95
C GLU A 85 3.05 8.86 -0.30
N LEU A 86 2.09 9.54 0.32
CA LEU A 86 0.80 8.95 0.64
C LEU A 86 -0.06 8.94 -0.63
N ARG A 87 -0.67 7.80 -0.93
CA ARG A 87 -1.62 7.65 -2.03
C ARG A 87 -2.88 6.97 -1.56
N VAL A 88 -4.01 7.30 -2.18
CA VAL A 88 -5.31 6.66 -1.99
C VAL A 88 -5.78 6.01 -3.28
N TYR A 89 -6.39 4.83 -3.18
CA TYR A 89 -6.84 4.06 -4.33
C TYR A 89 -8.28 4.41 -4.70
N ASP A 90 -8.50 4.81 -5.95
CA ASP A 90 -9.82 4.84 -6.56
C ASP A 90 -10.08 3.49 -7.24
N ILE A 91 -10.94 2.69 -6.62
CA ILE A 91 -11.29 1.35 -7.10
C ILE A 91 -12.11 1.37 -8.39
N ASN A 92 -12.89 2.42 -8.65
CA ASN A 92 -13.74 2.48 -9.83
C ASN A 92 -12.90 2.79 -11.08
N ALA A 93 -11.90 3.65 -10.92
CA ALA A 93 -10.99 4.03 -12.00
C ALA A 93 -9.72 3.15 -12.06
N ASN A 94 -9.47 2.33 -11.03
CA ASN A 94 -8.25 1.54 -10.87
C ASN A 94 -6.97 2.42 -10.96
N ILE A 95 -6.97 3.51 -10.20
CA ILE A 95 -5.85 4.47 -10.16
C ILE A 95 -5.51 4.87 -8.73
N TRP A 96 -4.27 5.33 -8.52
CA TRP A 96 -3.83 5.87 -7.24
C TRP A 96 -3.69 7.39 -7.33
N LYS A 97 -4.44 8.10 -6.49
CA LYS A 97 -4.33 9.55 -6.32
C LYS A 97 -3.28 9.87 -5.25
N LYS A 98 -2.37 10.79 -5.55
CA LYS A 98 -1.40 11.33 -4.58
C LYS A 98 -2.09 12.26 -3.59
N LEU A 99 -1.75 12.12 -2.30
CA LEU A 99 -2.20 12.96 -1.20
C LEU A 99 -1.05 13.68 -0.48
N GLY A 100 0.14 13.76 -1.07
CA GLY A 100 1.29 14.46 -0.50
C GLY A 100 2.39 13.55 0.05
N VAL A 101 3.35 14.15 0.74
CA VAL A 101 4.56 13.47 1.26
C VAL A 101 4.37 13.11 2.74
N VAL A 102 4.89 11.96 3.17
CA VAL A 102 4.80 11.54 4.58
C VAL A 102 5.97 12.10 5.42
N PRO A 103 5.78 12.39 6.71
CA PRO A 103 6.78 13.03 7.57
C PRO A 103 7.86 12.05 8.10
N VAL A 104 8.05 10.91 7.44
CA VAL A 104 9.10 9.93 7.73
C VAL A 104 9.94 9.68 6.48
N SER A 105 11.17 9.19 6.62
CA SER A 105 12.05 8.86 5.51
C SER A 105 11.86 7.42 5.03
N ALA A 106 10.71 7.12 4.40
CA ALA A 106 10.42 5.77 3.89
C ALA A 106 11.33 5.34 2.75
N ASN A 107 11.84 6.30 1.98
CA ASN A 107 12.77 6.07 0.87
C ASN A 107 14.16 5.64 1.32
N ALA A 108 14.60 5.99 2.53
CA ALA A 108 15.96 5.76 3.01
C ALA A 108 16.35 4.28 3.10
N ALA A 109 15.37 3.39 3.31
CA ALA A 109 15.56 1.95 3.39
C ALA A 109 14.50 1.18 2.55
N PHE A 110 14.02 1.78 1.46
CA PHE A 110 13.06 1.15 0.54
C PHE A 110 11.79 0.60 1.24
N GLY A 111 11.28 1.33 2.24
CA GLY A 111 10.11 0.95 3.04
C GLY A 111 10.40 0.09 4.27
N TRP A 112 11.59 -0.51 4.38
CA TRP A 112 11.95 -1.29 5.56
C TRP A 112 12.09 -0.42 6.80
N GLY A 113 11.62 -0.95 7.93
CA GLY A 113 11.62 -0.22 9.19
C GLY A 113 10.51 0.83 9.32
N ILE A 114 9.59 0.91 8.35
CA ILE A 114 8.40 1.75 8.43
C ILE A 114 7.20 0.93 8.90
N ALA A 115 6.52 1.39 9.96
CA ALA A 115 5.20 0.90 10.29
C ALA A 115 4.15 1.84 9.67
N PHE A 116 3.34 1.32 8.75
CA PHE A 116 2.20 2.01 8.15
C PHE A 116 0.95 1.18 8.44
N LYS A 117 0.05 1.69 9.28
CA LYS A 117 -1.14 0.96 9.78
C LYS A 117 -2.31 1.91 10.01
N SER A 118 -3.52 1.37 9.99
CA SER A 118 -4.70 2.08 10.46
C SER A 118 -4.94 1.86 11.95
N THR A 119 -5.51 2.87 12.62
CA THR A 119 -5.94 2.81 14.01
C THR A 119 -7.29 3.53 14.13
N GLY A 120 -8.40 2.80 13.97
CA GLY A 120 -9.73 3.41 13.87
C GLY A 120 -9.84 4.30 12.63
N ASP A 121 -10.17 5.58 12.84
CA ASP A 121 -10.34 6.61 11.81
C ASP A 121 -9.02 7.28 11.37
N ARG A 122 -7.87 6.66 11.67
CA ARG A 122 -6.54 7.26 11.49
C ARG A 122 -5.58 6.36 10.76
N LEU A 123 -4.62 6.99 10.08
CA LEU A 123 -3.35 6.39 9.70
C LEU A 123 -2.32 6.68 10.78
N LEU A 124 -1.49 5.67 11.07
CA LEU A 124 -0.33 5.75 11.92
C LEU A 124 0.91 5.42 11.08
N VAL A 125 1.92 6.29 11.16
CA VAL A 125 3.19 6.13 10.46
C VAL A 125 4.34 6.27 11.44
N ILE A 126 5.14 5.23 11.55
CA ILE A 126 6.34 5.18 12.40
C ILE A 126 7.54 4.92 11.51
N GLY A 127 8.59 5.72 11.66
CA GLY A 127 9.80 5.57 10.87
C GLY A 127 10.89 6.53 11.32
N THR A 128 11.92 6.64 10.51
CA THR A 128 13.03 7.57 10.78
C THR A 128 12.65 8.98 10.34
N SER A 129 13.01 10.00 11.13
CA SER A 129 12.84 11.40 10.75
C SER A 129 13.71 11.78 9.56
N HIS A 130 13.27 12.77 8.77
CA HIS A 130 14.08 13.43 7.73
C HIS A 130 15.19 14.35 8.27
N SER A 131 15.35 14.47 9.59
CA SER A 131 16.35 15.36 10.18
C SER A 131 17.76 14.75 10.18
N TRP A 132 18.77 15.62 10.26
CA TRP A 132 20.19 15.23 10.42
C TRP A 132 20.42 14.29 11.61
N HIS A 133 19.60 14.40 12.66
CA HIS A 133 19.61 13.50 13.80
C HIS A 133 18.52 12.45 13.62
N ARG A 134 18.87 11.34 12.96
CA ARG A 134 17.96 10.20 12.73
C ARG A 134 17.37 9.71 14.05
N LYS A 135 16.11 10.02 14.28
CA LYS A 135 15.30 9.53 15.42
C LYS A 135 14.08 8.80 14.88
N THR A 136 13.61 7.81 15.62
CA THR A 136 12.29 7.23 15.38
C THR A 136 11.24 8.27 15.73
N VAL A 137 10.33 8.53 14.80
CA VAL A 137 9.20 9.45 14.95
C VAL A 137 7.91 8.70 14.68
N VAL A 138 6.83 9.20 15.28
CA VAL A 138 5.48 8.65 15.18
C VAL A 138 4.57 9.80 14.75
N HIS A 139 3.85 9.61 13.66
CA HIS A 139 2.89 10.56 13.12
C HIS A 139 1.54 9.88 12.91
N SER A 140 0.45 10.64 13.07
CA SER A 140 -0.88 10.10 12.81
C SER A 140 -1.81 11.17 12.28
N CYS A 141 -2.57 10.83 11.24
CA CYS A 141 -3.54 11.74 10.64
C CYS A 141 -4.89 11.05 10.47
N ARG A 142 -5.95 11.85 10.31
CA ARG A 142 -7.22 11.37 9.76
C ARG A 142 -7.16 11.60 8.26
N PRO A 143 -6.96 10.55 7.46
CA PRO A 143 -6.85 10.73 6.03
C PRO A 143 -8.20 11.07 5.41
N SER A 144 -8.20 11.76 4.27
CA SER A 144 -9.39 11.91 3.43
C SER A 144 -9.03 11.68 1.98
N PRO A 145 -9.85 10.97 1.19
CA PRO A 145 -9.63 10.85 -0.26
C PRO A 145 -9.90 12.17 -1.01
N ASP A 146 -10.65 13.09 -0.40
CA ASP A 146 -11.19 14.29 -1.05
C ASP A 146 -10.22 15.47 -1.03
N VAL A 147 -9.16 15.40 -0.22
CA VAL A 147 -8.13 16.46 -0.16
C VAL A 147 -7.12 16.31 -1.30
N GLU A 148 -6.47 17.41 -1.67
CA GLU A 148 -5.31 17.38 -2.58
C GLU A 148 -4.02 17.00 -1.82
N GLU A 149 -3.90 17.48 -0.59
CA GLU A 149 -2.76 17.24 0.28
C GLU A 149 -3.21 16.89 1.71
N GLN A 150 -2.59 15.86 2.28
CA GLN A 150 -2.83 15.37 3.62
C GLN A 150 -1.83 15.97 4.60
N TYR A 151 -2.36 16.50 5.70
CA TYR A 151 -1.56 16.98 6.83
C TYR A 151 -1.46 15.92 7.95
N TRP A 152 -0.34 15.93 8.67
CA TRP A 152 0.11 14.88 9.61
C TRP A 152 0.23 15.32 11.05
#